data_AF-A0A1G8B574-F1
#
_entry.id   AF-A0A1G8B574-F1
#
_cell.length_a   1.000
_cell.length_b   1.000
_cell.length_c   1.000
_cell.angle_alpha   90.00
_cell.angle_beta   90.00
_cell.angle_gamma   90.00
#
_symmetry.space_group_name_H-M   'P 1'
#
loop_
_entity.id
_entity.type
_entity.pdbx_description
1 polymer ?
#
loop_
_entity_poly.entity_id
_entity_poly.type
_entity_poly.pdbx_seq_one_letter_code
_entity_poly.pdbx_strand_id
1 'polypeptide(L)'
;MFCSECGSQNDDQAAFCKNCGKPLTAQPATVHHPAPAVPAAPAQPASEAIPEGVKGWSWGAFLLNWIWAIGNRTWIGLLALIPYIGFIFAIWLGIKGREMAWKNGKWESLEHFNRVQKSWSRWAVGLTFGVMLLGIVAAVAIPAYQNYRNRAEEQKLSDEISAAMSAPVNTPSQEVAPALPTASGSFDINSDNLPATLNTIVGQLAQTQLANGQSAVTLNGTPLFNGDDAAWQKPVRLFQHSDSKQFVLMTSSGGRGNSCEALFFFLVVQASGVTATPEFGTCAPQGSFAQDGGKITITMPKMGGNTVVVFDGTDVTEDGQPVVLAPDNDPSK
;
A
#
# COMPACT_ATOMS: atom_id res chain seq x y z
N MET A 1 52.27 67.26 41.78
CA MET A 1 52.05 66.78 40.39
C MET A 1 51.12 67.72 39.61
N PHE A 2 51.22 67.79 38.28
CA PHE A 2 50.31 68.60 37.45
C PHE A 2 49.20 67.74 36.86
N CYS A 3 47.97 68.26 36.83
CA CYS A 3 46.84 67.56 36.20
C CYS A 3 46.99 67.57 34.68
N SER A 4 46.95 66.41 34.03
CA SER A 4 47.06 66.27 32.57
C SER A 4 45.88 66.90 31.81
N GLU A 5 44.77 67.14 32.48
CA GLU A 5 43.52 67.57 31.87
C GLU A 5 43.30 69.09 31.94
N CYS A 6 43.73 69.75 33.03
CA CYS A 6 43.54 71.19 33.21
C CYS A 6 44.82 71.96 33.60
N GLY A 7 45.96 71.27 33.73
CA GLY A 7 47.26 71.89 33.99
C GLY A 7 47.49 72.42 35.40
N SER A 8 46.51 72.34 36.32
CA SER A 8 46.68 72.87 37.68
C SER A 8 47.66 72.04 38.52
N GLN A 9 48.43 72.69 39.39
CA GLN A 9 49.34 72.04 40.33
C GLN A 9 48.58 71.47 41.55
N ASN A 10 48.79 70.19 41.82
CA ASN A 10 48.20 69.43 42.91
C ASN A 10 49.29 68.84 43.81
N ASP A 11 48.92 68.52 45.04
CA ASP A 11 49.76 67.79 45.99
C ASP A 11 50.15 66.42 45.41
N ASP A 12 51.35 65.93 45.75
CA ASP A 12 51.90 64.69 45.21
C ASP A 12 51.17 63.43 45.71
N GLN A 13 50.33 63.56 46.75
CA GLN A 13 49.48 62.47 47.28
C GLN A 13 47.99 62.63 46.93
N ALA A 14 47.61 63.63 46.12
CA ALA A 14 46.21 63.89 45.80
C ALA A 14 45.63 62.83 44.84
N ALA A 15 44.58 62.13 45.25
CA ALA A 15 43.88 61.16 44.39
C ALA A 15 43.08 61.82 43.26
N PHE A 16 42.58 63.05 43.48
CA PHE A 16 41.79 63.84 42.53
C PHE A 16 42.30 65.26 42.42
N CYS A 17 42.13 65.86 41.24
CA CYS A 17 42.51 67.24 40.95
C CYS A 17 41.63 68.23 41.72
N LYS A 18 42.23 69.13 42.50
CA LYS A 18 41.52 70.13 43.30
C LYS A 18 40.74 71.16 42.47
N ASN A 19 41.10 71.33 41.19
CA ASN A 19 40.49 72.34 40.31
C ASN A 19 39.37 71.76 39.42
N CYS A 20 39.57 70.57 38.83
CA CYS A 20 38.59 69.98 37.91
C CYS A 20 38.00 68.63 38.36
N GLY A 21 38.43 68.09 39.51
CA GLY A 21 37.87 66.89 40.11
C GLY A 21 38.28 65.55 39.49
N LYS A 22 39.09 65.53 38.43
CA LYS A 22 39.50 64.28 37.75
C LYS A 22 40.59 63.51 38.52
N PRO A 23 40.61 62.16 38.47
CA PRO A 23 41.61 61.36 39.16
C PRO A 23 43.01 61.60 38.59
N LEU A 24 44.03 61.66 39.47
CA LEU A 24 45.41 62.00 39.11
C LEU A 24 46.34 60.79 38.97
N THR A 25 45.89 59.61 39.39
CA THR A 25 46.66 58.36 39.32
C THR A 25 46.06 57.39 38.31
N ALA A 26 46.84 57.02 37.30
CA ALA A 26 46.54 55.91 36.41
C ALA A 26 46.71 54.59 37.18
N GLN A 27 45.68 53.74 37.21
CA GLN A 27 45.80 52.38 37.76
C GLN A 27 46.81 51.56 36.94
N PRO A 28 47.80 50.90 37.58
CA PRO A 28 48.80 50.13 36.87
C PRO A 28 48.25 48.81 36.34
N ALA A 29 48.60 48.52 35.09
CA ALA A 29 48.35 47.25 34.42
C ALA A 29 49.08 46.09 35.13
N THR A 30 48.34 45.04 35.48
CA THR A 30 48.92 43.77 35.92
C THR A 30 49.42 42.99 34.70
N VAL A 31 50.72 42.70 34.68
CA VAL A 31 51.37 41.80 33.72
C VAL A 31 51.04 40.36 34.12
N HIS A 32 50.30 39.64 33.28
CA HIS A 32 50.15 38.18 33.38
C HIS A 32 51.15 37.48 32.44
N HIS A 33 51.99 36.61 33.01
CA HIS A 33 52.77 35.64 32.24
C HIS A 33 51.83 34.64 31.55
N PRO A 34 52.05 34.24 30.28
CA PRO A 34 51.24 33.22 29.64
C PRO A 34 51.61 31.84 30.20
N ALA A 35 50.66 31.18 30.86
CA ALA A 35 50.71 29.74 31.09
C ALA A 35 50.61 29.00 29.73
N PRO A 36 51.23 27.82 29.56
CA PRO A 36 51.05 27.04 28.34
C PRO A 36 49.56 26.74 28.15
N ALA A 37 49.06 27.05 26.96
CA ALA A 37 47.66 26.88 26.59
C ALA A 37 47.25 25.41 26.71
N VAL A 38 46.57 25.08 27.81
CA VAL A 38 45.65 23.94 27.80
C VAL A 38 44.51 24.36 26.87
N PRO A 39 44.17 23.60 25.80
CA PRO A 39 43.01 23.92 25.00
C PRO A 39 41.79 23.93 25.93
N ALA A 40 41.17 25.10 26.04
CA ALA A 40 39.98 25.29 26.83
C ALA A 40 38.93 24.27 26.37
N ALA A 41 38.51 23.39 27.27
CA ALA A 41 37.26 22.68 27.09
C ALA A 41 36.17 23.74 26.84
N PRO A 42 35.31 23.59 25.83
CA PRO A 42 34.31 24.61 25.51
C PRO A 42 33.44 24.83 26.75
N ALA A 43 33.44 26.09 27.21
CA ALA A 43 32.60 26.54 28.30
C ALA A 43 31.15 26.17 28.00
N GLN A 44 30.52 25.38 28.86
CA GLN A 44 29.08 25.20 28.82
C GLN A 44 28.42 26.50 29.29
N PRO A 45 27.55 27.13 28.48
CA PRO A 45 26.87 28.33 28.92
C PRO A 45 25.74 27.99 29.89
N ALA A 46 25.63 28.83 30.92
CA ALA A 46 24.55 28.88 31.88
C ALA A 46 23.18 28.96 31.17
N SER A 47 22.22 28.16 31.65
CA SER A 47 20.77 28.25 31.41
C SER A 47 20.30 28.71 30.01
N GLU A 48 20.34 27.78 29.05
CA GLU A 48 19.23 27.38 28.15
C GLU A 48 18.34 28.43 27.41
N ALA A 49 18.79 29.66 27.20
CA ALA A 49 18.12 30.54 26.24
C ALA A 49 18.46 30.07 24.81
N ILE A 50 17.48 29.48 24.10
CA ILE A 50 17.61 29.13 22.69
C ILE A 50 17.81 30.43 21.88
N PRO A 51 18.92 30.59 21.12
CA PRO A 51 19.18 31.81 20.38
C PRO A 51 18.12 32.06 19.31
N GLU A 52 17.85 33.33 19.04
CA GLU A 52 16.96 33.75 17.98
C GLU A 52 17.46 33.19 16.63
N GLY A 53 16.55 32.64 15.81
CA GLY A 53 16.89 31.98 14.54
C GLY A 53 17.06 30.46 14.60
N VAL A 54 17.06 29.83 15.78
CA VAL A 54 16.95 28.37 15.89
C VAL A 54 15.51 27.91 15.67
N LYS A 55 14.57 28.57 16.35
CA LYS A 55 13.14 28.25 16.27
C LYS A 55 12.61 28.44 14.85
N GLY A 56 11.65 27.60 14.46
CA GLY A 56 11.01 27.66 13.15
C GLY A 56 10.59 26.29 12.67
N TRP A 57 9.90 26.25 11.54
CA TRP A 57 9.44 25.01 10.92
C TRP A 57 10.62 24.22 10.31
N SER A 58 10.59 22.90 10.50
CA SER A 58 11.56 21.95 9.97
C SER A 58 10.92 21.03 8.94
N TRP A 59 11.05 21.38 7.65
CA TRP A 59 10.61 20.50 6.56
C TRP A 59 11.34 19.14 6.60
N GLY A 60 12.61 19.14 7.00
CA GLY A 60 13.38 17.93 7.22
C GLY A 60 12.77 17.01 8.28
N ALA A 61 12.45 17.56 9.45
CA ALA A 61 11.90 16.78 10.56
C ALA A 61 10.45 16.32 10.31
N PHE A 62 9.67 17.08 9.55
CA PHE A 62 8.30 16.72 9.20
C PHE A 62 8.24 15.61 8.14
N LEU A 63 8.91 15.82 6.99
CA LEU A 63 8.80 14.93 5.83
C LEU A 63 9.73 13.71 5.92
N LEU A 64 10.93 13.88 6.49
CA LEU A 64 11.92 12.80 6.66
C LEU A 64 12.09 12.43 8.13
N ASN A 65 10.99 12.36 8.87
CA ASN A 65 10.95 12.27 10.34
C ASN A 65 12.02 11.35 10.98
N TRP A 66 12.02 10.06 10.68
CA TRP A 66 12.91 9.08 11.30
C TRP A 66 14.37 9.25 10.83
N ILE A 67 14.59 9.53 9.54
CA ILE A 67 15.93 9.77 8.97
C ILE A 67 16.55 11.03 9.59
N TRP A 68 15.77 12.10 9.63
CA TRP A 68 16.16 13.37 10.23
C TRP A 68 16.40 13.21 11.73
N ALA A 69 15.55 12.43 12.44
CA ALA A 69 15.68 12.16 13.87
C ALA A 69 17.01 11.46 14.20
N ILE A 70 17.39 10.45 13.41
CA ILE A 70 18.69 9.78 13.53
C ILE A 70 19.83 10.77 13.25
N GLY A 71 19.77 11.50 12.14
CA GLY A 71 20.82 12.45 11.74
C GLY A 71 21.03 13.61 12.72
N ASN A 72 19.98 13.99 13.47
CA ASN A 72 20.01 15.09 14.44
C ASN A 72 19.95 14.60 15.90
N ARG A 73 20.21 13.30 16.14
CA ARG A 73 20.21 12.67 17.48
C ARG A 73 18.97 12.98 18.32
N THR A 74 17.82 13.10 17.67
CA THR A 74 16.52 13.41 18.29
C THR A 74 15.69 12.13 18.37
N TRP A 75 16.08 11.20 19.24
CA TRP A 75 15.52 9.83 19.30
C TRP A 75 14.02 9.77 19.56
N ILE A 76 13.47 10.74 20.29
CA ILE A 76 12.01 10.86 20.49
C ILE A 76 11.26 11.01 19.15
N GLY A 77 11.93 11.48 18.10
CA GLY A 77 11.37 11.58 16.76
C GLY A 77 11.09 10.23 16.10
N LEU A 78 11.62 9.11 16.61
CA LEU A 78 11.29 7.77 16.11
C LEU A 78 9.85 7.35 16.42
N LEU A 79 9.17 8.03 17.35
CA LEU A 79 7.72 7.84 17.58
C LEU A 79 6.88 8.19 16.34
N ALA A 80 7.45 8.93 15.39
CA ALA A 80 6.83 9.18 14.08
C ALA A 80 6.60 7.89 13.25
N LEU A 81 7.22 6.76 13.60
CA LEU A 81 7.04 5.47 12.94
C LEU A 81 5.80 4.70 13.43
N ILE A 82 5.20 5.09 14.55
CA ILE A 82 4.02 4.41 15.08
C ILE A 82 2.80 4.81 14.25
N PRO A 83 1.98 3.86 13.74
CA PRO A 83 0.77 4.19 12.99
C PRO A 83 -0.16 5.12 13.77
N TYR A 84 -0.84 6.03 13.06
CA TYR A 84 -1.77 7.06 13.58
C TYR A 84 -1.12 8.13 14.48
N ILE A 85 -0.42 7.71 15.53
CA ILE A 85 0.32 8.59 16.46
C ILE A 85 1.47 9.29 15.73
N GLY A 86 2.08 8.60 14.79
CA GLY A 86 3.26 9.07 14.08
C GLY A 86 3.00 10.32 13.24
N PHE A 87 1.78 10.49 12.71
CA PHE A 87 1.42 11.70 11.97
C PHE A 87 1.37 12.94 12.89
N ILE A 88 0.76 12.81 14.06
CA ILE A 88 0.74 13.88 15.08
C ILE A 88 2.17 14.20 15.51
N PHE A 89 2.99 13.17 15.75
CA PHE A 89 4.40 13.33 16.09
C PHE A 89 5.23 13.95 14.97
N ALA A 90 4.94 13.65 13.71
CA ALA A 90 5.61 14.28 12.57
C ALA A 90 5.33 15.78 12.53
N ILE A 91 4.08 16.20 12.75
CA ILE A 91 3.72 17.63 12.85
C ILE A 91 4.47 18.27 14.02
N TRP A 92 4.47 17.62 15.19
CA TRP A 92 5.20 18.10 16.36
C TRP A 92 6.71 18.25 16.08
N LEU A 93 7.32 17.30 15.37
CA LEU A 93 8.70 17.39 14.89
C LEU A 93 8.90 18.54 13.89
N GLY A 94 7.92 18.81 13.04
CA GLY A 94 7.95 20.00 12.16
C GLY A 94 8.08 21.30 12.96
N ILE A 95 7.37 21.41 14.09
CA ILE A 95 7.37 22.61 14.95
C ILE A 95 8.60 22.66 15.87
N LYS A 96 8.90 21.56 16.56
CA LYS A 96 9.90 21.48 17.63
C LYS A 96 11.23 20.84 17.24
N GLY A 97 11.30 20.20 16.08
CA GLY A 97 12.49 19.47 15.64
C GLY A 97 13.75 20.33 15.62
N ARG A 98 13.68 21.56 15.09
CA ARG A 98 14.85 22.46 15.08
C ARG A 98 15.37 22.80 16.47
N GLU A 99 14.47 23.03 17.44
CA GLU A 99 14.87 23.27 18.83
C GLU A 99 15.55 22.03 19.44
N MET A 100 15.02 20.84 19.18
CA MET A 100 15.59 19.59 19.67
C MET A 100 16.95 19.28 19.02
N ALA A 101 17.08 19.47 17.71
CA ALA A 101 18.34 19.29 16.99
C ALA A 101 19.42 20.26 17.47
N TRP A 102 19.02 21.49 17.81
CA TRP A 102 19.93 22.47 18.41
C TRP A 102 20.47 21.97 19.76
N LYS A 103 19.58 21.50 20.65
CA LYS A 103 19.95 20.97 21.97
C LYS A 103 20.80 19.69 21.92
N ASN A 104 20.52 18.80 20.96
CA ASN A 104 21.17 17.50 20.85
C ASN A 104 22.48 17.53 20.02
N GLY A 105 22.72 18.60 19.27
CA GLY A 105 23.84 18.73 18.34
C GLY A 105 25.01 19.54 18.90
N LYS A 106 26.19 19.30 18.33
CA LYS A 106 27.38 20.14 18.52
C LYS A 106 27.51 21.04 17.30
N TRP A 107 27.20 22.32 17.45
CA TRP A 107 27.18 23.29 16.36
C TRP A 107 28.29 24.33 16.56
N GLU A 108 29.04 24.60 15.50
CA GLU A 108 30.11 25.61 15.52
C GLU A 108 29.56 27.03 15.60
N SER A 109 28.40 27.27 14.97
CA SER A 109 27.69 28.55 14.98
C SER A 109 26.22 28.38 14.59
N LEU A 110 25.42 29.43 14.79
CA LEU A 110 24.02 29.47 14.34
C LEU A 110 23.89 29.34 12.81
N GLU A 111 24.82 29.91 12.07
CA GLU A 111 24.89 29.86 10.61
C GLU A 111 25.20 28.44 10.14
N HIS A 112 26.10 27.73 10.82
CA HIS A 112 26.39 26.33 10.54
C HIS A 112 25.13 25.47 10.73
N PHE A 113 24.43 25.60 11.86
CA PHE A 113 23.17 24.90 12.10
C PHE A 113 22.13 25.19 11.02
N ASN A 114 21.90 26.47 10.72
CA ASN A 114 20.91 26.88 9.73
C ASN A 114 21.24 26.37 8.32
N ARG A 115 22.51 26.32 7.93
CA ARG A 115 22.95 25.73 6.65
C ARG A 115 22.63 24.24 6.57
N VAL A 116 22.86 23.50 7.66
CA VAL A 116 22.55 22.07 7.74
C VAL A 116 21.04 21.85 7.70
N GLN A 117 20.26 22.57 8.52
CA GLN A 117 18.79 22.46 8.53
C GLN A 117 18.16 22.85 7.18
N LYS A 118 18.68 23.87 6.50
CA LYS A 118 18.24 24.22 5.13
C LYS A 118 18.52 23.10 4.14
N SER A 119 19.64 22.40 4.27
CA SER A 119 19.96 21.25 3.40
C SER A 119 19.02 20.08 3.65
N TRP A 120 18.71 19.78 4.91
CA TRP A 120 17.66 18.81 5.27
C TRP A 120 16.31 19.18 4.65
N SER A 121 15.88 20.45 4.76
CA SER A 121 14.63 20.92 4.16
C SER A 121 14.61 20.77 2.64
N ARG A 122 15.70 21.11 1.94
CA ARG A 122 15.78 20.96 0.48
C ARG A 122 15.66 19.52 0.03
N TRP A 123 16.39 18.60 0.67
CA TRP A 123 16.34 17.17 0.35
C TRP A 123 14.98 16.57 0.68
N ALA A 124 14.41 16.93 1.83
CA ALA A 124 13.11 16.45 2.25
C ALA A 124 12.01 16.83 1.25
N VAL A 125 11.93 18.11 0.91
CA VAL A 125 10.97 18.62 -0.09
C VAL A 125 11.23 17.98 -1.46
N GLY A 126 12.48 17.99 -1.93
CA GLY A 126 12.84 17.44 -3.24
C GLY A 126 12.50 15.95 -3.38
N LEU A 127 12.80 15.14 -2.36
CA LEU A 127 12.50 13.71 -2.37
C LEU A 127 10.99 13.45 -2.31
N THR A 128 10.26 14.18 -1.44
CA THR A 128 8.80 14.03 -1.33
C THR A 128 8.11 14.35 -2.66
N PHE A 129 8.42 15.50 -3.27
CA PHE A 129 7.82 15.88 -4.56
C PHE A 129 8.29 14.97 -5.70
N GLY A 130 9.54 14.52 -5.69
CA GLY A 130 10.06 13.57 -6.68
C GLY A 130 9.34 12.22 -6.66
N VAL A 131 9.16 11.64 -5.48
CA VAL A 131 8.42 10.38 -5.30
C VAL A 131 6.95 10.55 -5.64
N MET A 132 6.32 11.66 -5.23
CA MET A 132 4.93 11.96 -5.57
C MET A 132 4.73 12.07 -7.08
N LEU A 133 5.60 12.80 -7.79
CA LEU A 133 5.55 12.92 -9.24
C LEU A 133 5.74 11.57 -9.93
N LEU A 134 6.72 10.79 -9.48
CA LEU A 134 6.95 9.43 -10.00
C LEU A 134 5.72 8.53 -9.78
N GLY A 135 5.09 8.60 -8.61
CA GLY A 135 3.87 7.86 -8.30
C GLY A 135 2.71 8.25 -9.21
N ILE A 136 2.52 9.55 -9.49
CA ILE A 136 1.50 10.03 -10.42
C ILE A 136 1.77 9.53 -11.84
N VAL A 137 3.02 9.63 -12.31
CA VAL A 137 3.41 9.12 -13.63
C VAL A 137 3.15 7.62 -13.73
N ALA A 138 3.52 6.84 -12.71
CA ALA A 138 3.27 5.40 -12.67
C ALA A 138 1.76 5.09 -12.67
N ALA A 139 0.97 5.81 -11.88
CA ALA A 139 -0.49 5.62 -11.81
C ALA A 139 -1.20 5.86 -13.15
N VAL A 140 -0.64 6.71 -14.02
CA VAL A 140 -1.17 6.95 -15.38
C VAL A 140 -0.54 6.00 -16.40
N ALA A 141 0.77 5.79 -16.35
CA ALA A 141 1.51 5.01 -17.34
C ALA A 141 1.19 3.51 -17.28
N ILE A 142 1.02 2.94 -16.08
CA ILE A 142 0.70 1.51 -15.90
C ILE A 142 -0.62 1.13 -16.58
N PRO A 143 -1.77 1.78 -16.29
CA PRO A 143 -3.02 1.42 -16.96
C PRO A 143 -3.00 1.76 -18.46
N ALA A 144 -2.32 2.85 -18.86
CA ALA A 144 -2.16 3.17 -20.28
C ALA A 144 -1.39 2.08 -21.04
N TYR A 145 -0.32 1.55 -20.43
CA TYR A 145 0.46 0.44 -20.99
C TYR A 145 -0.32 -0.87 -21.03
N GLN A 146 -1.08 -1.19 -19.97
CA GLN A 146 -1.98 -2.35 -19.95
C GLN A 146 -3.02 -2.26 -21.09
N ASN A 147 -3.66 -1.10 -21.25
CA ASN A 147 -4.63 -0.87 -22.32
C ASN A 147 -4.02 -1.00 -23.72
N TYR A 148 -2.79 -0.51 -23.91
CA TYR A 148 -2.06 -0.68 -25.17
C TYR A 148 -1.80 -2.16 -25.49
N ARG A 149 -1.34 -2.93 -24.50
CA ARG A 149 -1.07 -4.36 -24.67
C ARG A 149 -2.33 -5.15 -25.00
N ASN A 150 -3.42 -4.92 -24.27
CA ASN A 150 -4.68 -5.63 -24.49
C ASN A 150 -5.20 -5.42 -25.91
N ARG A 151 -5.15 -4.19 -26.42
CA ARG A 151 -5.55 -3.88 -27.81
C ARG A 151 -4.67 -4.57 -28.85
N ALA A 152 -3.37 -4.66 -28.60
CA ALA A 152 -2.45 -5.35 -29.51
C ALA A 152 -2.68 -6.87 -29.52
N GLU A 153 -3.03 -7.46 -28.37
CA GLU A 153 -3.38 -8.88 -28.26
C GLU A 153 -4.75 -9.18 -28.89
N GLU A 154 -5.76 -8.33 -28.68
CA GLU A 154 -7.08 -8.40 -29.33
C GLU A 154 -6.96 -8.33 -30.86
N GLN A 155 -6.11 -7.45 -31.38
CA GLN A 155 -5.87 -7.34 -32.82
C GLN A 155 -5.24 -8.61 -33.39
N LYS A 156 -4.20 -9.15 -32.74
CA LYS A 156 -3.58 -10.41 -33.18
C LYS A 156 -4.57 -11.57 -33.19
N LEU A 157 -5.38 -11.69 -32.14
CA LEU A 157 -6.42 -12.72 -32.06
C LEU A 157 -7.46 -12.54 -33.17
N SER A 158 -7.89 -11.31 -33.44
CA SER A 158 -8.81 -11.00 -34.53
C SER A 158 -8.21 -11.36 -35.91
N ASP A 159 -6.93 -11.06 -36.13
CA ASP A 159 -6.23 -11.37 -37.38
C ASP A 159 -6.07 -12.88 -37.57
N GLU A 160 -5.75 -13.63 -36.51
CA GLU A 160 -5.67 -15.10 -36.52
C GLU A 160 -7.03 -15.73 -36.81
N ILE A 161 -8.11 -15.25 -36.16
CA ILE A 161 -9.47 -15.72 -36.41
C ILE A 161 -9.87 -15.42 -37.86
N SER A 162 -9.61 -14.22 -38.36
CA SER A 162 -9.91 -13.83 -39.74
C SER A 162 -9.14 -14.68 -40.74
N ALA A 163 -7.84 -14.93 -40.50
CA ALA A 163 -7.01 -15.79 -41.33
C ALA A 163 -7.51 -17.24 -41.35
N ALA A 164 -7.90 -17.78 -40.18
CA ALA A 164 -8.48 -19.12 -40.08
C ALA A 164 -9.82 -19.23 -40.82
N MET A 165 -10.68 -18.21 -40.73
CA MET A 165 -11.95 -18.16 -41.47
C MET A 165 -11.79 -17.99 -42.98
N SER A 166 -10.67 -17.39 -43.41
CA SER A 166 -10.38 -17.10 -44.82
C SER A 166 -9.57 -18.20 -45.53
N ALA A 167 -9.04 -19.17 -44.78
CA ALA A 167 -8.25 -20.25 -45.35
C ALA A 167 -9.13 -21.22 -46.15
N PRO A 168 -8.74 -21.63 -47.38
CA PRO A 168 -9.51 -22.57 -48.18
C PRO A 168 -9.59 -23.93 -47.48
N VAL A 169 -10.82 -24.40 -47.23
CA VAL A 169 -11.10 -25.71 -46.65
C VAL A 169 -10.70 -26.80 -47.64
N ASN A 170 -9.47 -27.29 -47.53
CA ASN A 170 -9.00 -28.47 -48.24
C ASN A 170 -8.76 -29.61 -47.24
N THR A 171 -9.84 -30.17 -46.68
CA THR A 171 -9.81 -31.46 -45.96
C THR A 171 -11.12 -32.21 -46.23
N PRO A 172 -11.07 -33.52 -46.53
CA PRO A 172 -12.24 -34.32 -46.88
C PRO A 172 -13.25 -34.34 -45.74
N SER A 173 -14.52 -34.39 -46.14
CA SER A 173 -15.70 -34.46 -45.29
C SER A 173 -15.52 -35.44 -44.12
N GLN A 174 -15.11 -34.91 -42.97
CA GLN A 174 -15.47 -35.50 -41.69
C GLN A 174 -16.71 -34.76 -41.20
N GLU A 175 -17.71 -35.58 -40.95
CA GLU A 175 -19.00 -35.28 -40.35
C GLU A 175 -18.83 -34.31 -39.17
N VAL A 176 -19.31 -33.08 -39.36
CA VAL A 176 -19.32 -32.04 -38.34
C VAL A 176 -20.27 -32.52 -37.24
N ALA A 177 -19.71 -32.97 -36.12
CA ALA A 177 -20.47 -33.12 -34.89
C ALA A 177 -21.11 -31.75 -34.55
N PRO A 178 -22.39 -31.72 -34.14
CA PRO A 178 -23.09 -30.46 -33.92
C PRO A 178 -22.36 -29.65 -32.84
N ALA A 179 -21.99 -28.42 -33.19
CA ALA A 179 -21.52 -27.44 -32.22
C ALA A 179 -22.59 -27.32 -31.12
N LEU A 180 -22.19 -27.60 -29.87
CA LEU A 180 -23.04 -27.35 -28.71
C LEU A 180 -23.51 -25.88 -28.77
N PRO A 181 -24.79 -25.60 -28.48
CA PRO A 181 -25.32 -24.25 -28.54
C PRO A 181 -24.52 -23.34 -27.60
N THR A 182 -24.03 -22.22 -28.14
CA THR A 182 -23.45 -21.13 -27.34
C THR A 182 -24.52 -20.62 -26.36
N ALA A 183 -24.35 -20.90 -25.07
CA ALA A 183 -25.31 -20.51 -24.04
C ALA A 183 -24.82 -19.23 -23.35
N SER A 184 -25.65 -18.19 -23.29
CA SER A 184 -25.33 -16.95 -22.59
C SER A 184 -26.49 -16.47 -21.73
N GLY A 185 -26.20 -15.76 -20.66
CA GLY A 185 -27.23 -15.19 -19.79
C GLY A 185 -26.65 -14.40 -18.62
N SER A 186 -27.52 -13.98 -17.72
CA SER A 186 -27.14 -13.39 -16.44
C SER A 186 -27.41 -14.37 -15.30
N PHE A 187 -26.75 -14.12 -14.17
CA PHE A 187 -27.10 -14.72 -12.90
C PHE A 187 -27.09 -13.67 -11.79
N ASP A 188 -27.90 -13.89 -10.76
CA ASP A 188 -27.92 -13.12 -9.53
C ASP A 188 -28.24 -14.08 -8.38
N ILE A 189 -27.30 -14.29 -7.47
CA ILE A 189 -27.46 -15.28 -6.41
C ILE A 189 -28.62 -14.96 -5.45
N ASN A 190 -29.12 -13.72 -5.44
CA ASN A 190 -30.22 -13.31 -4.58
C ASN A 190 -31.60 -13.54 -5.20
N SER A 191 -31.68 -13.70 -6.52
CA SER A 191 -32.94 -13.88 -7.25
C SER A 191 -33.01 -15.17 -8.07
N ASP A 192 -31.88 -15.76 -8.43
CA ASP A 192 -31.79 -17.07 -9.07
C ASP A 192 -32.02 -18.18 -8.05
N ASN A 193 -33.19 -18.79 -8.16
CA ASN A 193 -33.56 -19.95 -7.38
C ASN A 193 -33.30 -21.21 -8.21
N LEU A 194 -32.05 -21.70 -8.20
CA LEU A 194 -31.85 -23.10 -8.55
C LEU A 194 -32.67 -23.97 -7.59
N PRO A 195 -33.18 -25.13 -8.05
CA PRO A 195 -33.88 -26.04 -7.18
C PRO A 195 -32.96 -26.44 -6.02
N ALA A 196 -33.54 -26.63 -4.83
CA ALA A 196 -32.83 -27.03 -3.61
C ALA A 196 -31.99 -28.31 -3.80
N THR A 197 -32.35 -29.11 -4.80
CA THR A 197 -31.59 -30.24 -5.30
C THR A 197 -31.33 -30.10 -6.80
N LEU A 198 -30.08 -30.30 -7.20
CA LEU A 198 -29.61 -30.29 -8.58
C LEU A 198 -29.12 -31.69 -8.95
N ASN A 199 -29.78 -32.32 -9.93
CA ASN A 199 -29.34 -33.62 -10.44
C ASN A 199 -28.13 -33.42 -11.38
N THR A 200 -27.04 -34.12 -11.07
CA THR A 200 -25.83 -34.18 -11.88
C THR A 200 -25.61 -35.59 -12.42
N ILE A 201 -24.67 -35.77 -13.34
CA ILE A 201 -24.33 -37.07 -13.93
C ILE A 201 -23.80 -38.11 -12.93
N VAL A 202 -23.35 -37.72 -11.74
CA VAL A 202 -22.85 -38.64 -10.71
C VAL A 202 -23.68 -38.64 -9.43
N GLY A 203 -24.78 -37.88 -9.38
CA GLY A 203 -25.62 -37.81 -8.20
C GLY A 203 -26.35 -36.49 -8.01
N GLN A 204 -27.08 -36.41 -6.91
CA GLN A 204 -27.81 -35.21 -6.54
C GLN A 204 -26.96 -34.30 -5.66
N LEU A 205 -26.73 -33.07 -6.13
CA LEU A 205 -26.22 -31.98 -5.32
C LEU A 205 -27.37 -31.35 -4.54
N ALA A 206 -27.23 -31.22 -3.24
CA ALA A 206 -28.27 -30.63 -2.40
C ALA A 206 -27.66 -29.69 -1.35
N GLN A 207 -28.34 -28.57 -1.09
CA GLN A 207 -28.04 -27.75 0.07
C GLN A 207 -28.74 -28.35 1.29
N THR A 208 -27.98 -28.64 2.34
CA THR A 208 -28.45 -29.33 3.55
C THR A 208 -27.93 -28.63 4.80
N GLN A 209 -28.72 -28.63 5.87
CA GLN A 209 -28.25 -28.23 7.20
C GLN A 209 -27.62 -29.44 7.90
N LEU A 210 -26.37 -29.31 8.30
CA LEU A 210 -25.66 -30.29 9.12
C LEU A 210 -26.23 -30.29 10.56
N ALA A 211 -25.93 -31.34 11.32
CA ALA A 211 -26.43 -31.51 12.69
C ALA A 211 -26.02 -30.37 13.66
N ASN A 212 -24.95 -29.65 13.35
CA ASN A 212 -24.46 -28.50 14.09
C ASN A 212 -25.10 -27.16 13.65
N GLY A 213 -26.02 -27.17 12.68
CA GLY A 213 -26.71 -25.99 12.17
C GLY A 213 -25.98 -25.26 11.03
N GLN A 214 -24.82 -25.72 10.58
CA GLN A 214 -24.12 -25.16 9.42
C GLN A 214 -24.76 -25.62 8.10
N SER A 215 -24.74 -24.75 7.09
CA SER A 215 -25.16 -25.09 5.73
C SER A 215 -24.02 -25.78 4.99
N ALA A 216 -24.29 -26.94 4.43
CA ALA A 216 -23.34 -27.69 3.60
C ALA A 216 -23.98 -28.09 2.27
N VAL A 217 -23.13 -28.21 1.25
CA VAL A 217 -23.50 -28.83 -0.02
C VAL A 217 -23.14 -30.31 0.07
N THR A 218 -24.11 -31.18 -0.23
CA THR A 218 -23.91 -32.62 -0.25
C THR A 218 -24.03 -33.17 -1.67
N LEU A 219 -23.27 -34.20 -1.97
CA LEU A 219 -23.45 -35.05 -3.14
C LEU A 219 -23.95 -36.41 -2.67
N ASN A 220 -25.16 -36.79 -3.08
CA ASN A 220 -25.83 -38.01 -2.62
C ASN A 220 -25.89 -38.10 -1.08
N GLY A 221 -26.08 -36.98 -0.40
CA GLY A 221 -26.13 -36.90 1.07
C GLY A 221 -24.77 -36.91 1.77
N THR A 222 -23.66 -37.05 1.04
CA THR A 222 -22.30 -36.92 1.60
C THR A 222 -21.84 -35.47 1.48
N PRO A 223 -21.43 -34.79 2.56
CA PRO A 223 -20.89 -33.44 2.48
C PRO A 223 -19.70 -33.38 1.52
N LEU A 224 -19.70 -32.41 0.61
CA LEU A 224 -18.57 -32.20 -0.31
C LEU A 224 -17.38 -31.52 0.37
N PHE A 225 -17.67 -30.69 1.38
CA PHE A 225 -16.71 -29.83 2.03
C PHE A 225 -16.96 -29.83 3.53
N ASN A 226 -15.92 -29.56 4.32
CA ASN A 226 -16.00 -29.64 5.78
C ASN A 226 -16.71 -28.44 6.40
N GLY A 227 -16.90 -27.36 5.64
CA GLY A 227 -17.74 -26.22 6.03
C GLY A 227 -17.16 -25.40 7.19
N ASP A 228 -15.85 -25.52 7.46
CA ASP A 228 -15.22 -24.82 8.57
C ASP A 228 -15.16 -23.30 8.30
N ASP A 229 -15.09 -22.88 7.03
CA ASP A 229 -14.82 -21.49 6.66
C ASP A 229 -15.96 -20.77 5.92
N ALA A 230 -16.77 -21.48 5.12
CA ALA A 230 -17.93 -20.88 4.43
C ALA A 230 -19.21 -21.07 5.25
N ALA A 231 -19.90 -19.97 5.60
CA ALA A 231 -21.18 -20.02 6.30
C ALA A 231 -22.28 -20.67 5.44
N TRP A 232 -22.18 -20.50 4.12
CA TRP A 232 -23.03 -21.17 3.15
C TRP A 232 -22.35 -21.29 1.79
N GLN A 233 -22.76 -22.32 1.05
CA GLN A 233 -22.46 -22.48 -0.36
C GLN A 233 -23.73 -22.96 -1.07
N LYS A 234 -23.90 -22.57 -2.33
CA LYS A 234 -25.04 -23.02 -3.14
C LYS A 234 -24.70 -23.03 -4.63
N PRO A 235 -25.33 -23.90 -5.42
CA PRO A 235 -25.20 -23.85 -6.87
C PRO A 235 -25.85 -22.57 -7.40
N VAL A 236 -25.25 -22.02 -8.46
CA VAL A 236 -25.74 -20.83 -9.19
C VAL A 236 -26.22 -21.23 -10.57
N ARG A 237 -25.40 -21.98 -11.33
CA ARG A 237 -25.72 -22.45 -12.69
C ARG A 237 -25.10 -23.80 -13.01
N LEU A 238 -25.83 -24.62 -13.74
CA LEU A 238 -25.32 -25.85 -14.37
C LEU A 238 -25.01 -25.59 -15.84
N PHE A 239 -23.82 -26.01 -16.27
CA PHE A 239 -23.35 -25.98 -17.65
C PHE A 239 -23.13 -27.42 -18.12
N GLN A 240 -23.80 -27.80 -19.20
CA GLN A 240 -23.59 -29.09 -19.84
C GLN A 240 -22.36 -28.98 -20.75
N HIS A 241 -21.38 -29.88 -20.58
CA HIS A 241 -20.21 -29.93 -21.47
C HIS A 241 -20.23 -31.15 -22.39
N SER A 242 -20.47 -32.33 -21.84
CA SER A 242 -20.68 -33.58 -22.59
C SER A 242 -21.57 -34.53 -21.77
N ASP A 243 -21.92 -35.69 -22.30
CA ASP A 243 -22.71 -36.70 -21.56
C ASP A 243 -22.00 -37.19 -20.29
N SER A 244 -20.67 -37.09 -20.24
CA SER A 244 -19.84 -37.56 -19.12
C SER A 244 -19.17 -36.45 -18.32
N LYS A 245 -19.45 -35.17 -18.61
CA LYS A 245 -18.85 -34.03 -17.91
C LYS A 245 -19.81 -32.85 -17.82
N GLN A 246 -19.98 -32.34 -16.61
CA GLN A 246 -20.78 -31.15 -16.31
C GLN A 246 -19.97 -30.17 -15.45
N PHE A 247 -20.29 -28.89 -15.55
CA PHE A 247 -19.73 -27.86 -14.69
C PHE A 247 -20.84 -27.18 -13.91
N VAL A 248 -20.66 -27.00 -12.61
CA VAL A 248 -21.59 -26.24 -11.78
C VAL A 248 -20.87 -25.01 -11.29
N LEU A 249 -21.35 -23.81 -11.66
CA LEU A 249 -20.92 -22.60 -11.00
C LEU A 249 -21.54 -22.59 -9.61
N MET A 250 -20.70 -22.61 -8.59
CA MET A 250 -21.06 -22.53 -7.19
C MET A 250 -20.76 -21.13 -6.69
N THR A 251 -21.52 -20.69 -5.69
CA THR A 251 -21.20 -19.51 -4.90
C THR A 251 -20.94 -19.91 -3.45
N SER A 252 -20.06 -19.16 -2.80
CA SER A 252 -19.59 -19.34 -1.44
C SER A 252 -19.67 -17.99 -0.74
N SER A 253 -20.11 -17.97 0.52
CA SER A 253 -20.09 -16.76 1.34
C SER A 253 -18.69 -16.24 1.62
N GLY A 254 -17.65 -17.00 1.25
CA GLY A 254 -16.28 -16.76 1.66
C GLY A 254 -16.07 -16.97 3.17
N GLY A 255 -14.80 -17.20 3.51
CA GLY A 255 -14.26 -17.37 4.84
C GLY A 255 -12.78 -16.98 4.83
N ARG A 256 -12.12 -16.91 6.00
CA ARG A 256 -10.66 -16.61 6.15
C ARG A 256 -10.22 -15.13 5.97
N GLY A 257 -11.12 -14.17 6.23
CA GLY A 257 -10.76 -12.75 6.38
C GLY A 257 -11.13 -11.84 5.21
N ASN A 258 -11.68 -12.40 4.13
CA ASN A 258 -12.28 -11.61 3.04
C ASN A 258 -13.70 -11.21 3.45
N SER A 259 -13.97 -9.90 3.57
CA SER A 259 -15.31 -9.35 3.89
C SER A 259 -16.27 -9.38 2.70
N CYS A 260 -16.22 -10.45 1.92
CA CYS A 260 -16.95 -10.56 0.65
C CYS A 260 -18.27 -11.27 0.85
N GLU A 261 -19.31 -10.75 0.20
CA GLU A 261 -20.65 -11.33 0.27
C GLU A 261 -20.76 -12.61 -0.57
N ALA A 262 -20.05 -12.66 -1.70
CA ALA A 262 -20.10 -13.79 -2.64
C ALA A 262 -18.77 -13.97 -3.37
N LEU A 263 -18.18 -15.15 -3.22
CA LEU A 263 -17.15 -15.69 -4.10
C LEU A 263 -17.74 -16.84 -4.92
N PHE A 264 -17.06 -17.22 -5.99
CA PHE A 264 -17.51 -18.25 -6.91
C PHE A 264 -16.41 -19.27 -7.18
N PHE A 265 -16.81 -20.51 -7.48
CA PHE A 265 -15.89 -21.55 -7.95
C PHE A 265 -16.66 -22.48 -8.89
N PHE A 266 -15.93 -23.20 -9.75
CA PHE A 266 -16.54 -24.26 -10.56
C PHE A 266 -16.38 -25.60 -9.85
N LEU A 267 -17.48 -26.33 -9.76
CA LEU A 267 -17.47 -27.76 -9.47
C LEU A 267 -17.46 -28.51 -10.80
N VAL A 268 -16.35 -29.19 -11.07
CA VAL A 268 -16.19 -30.10 -12.22
C VAL A 268 -16.74 -31.45 -11.83
N VAL A 269 -17.79 -31.88 -12.51
CA VAL A 269 -18.49 -33.13 -12.27
C VAL A 269 -18.19 -34.09 -13.40
N GLN A 270 -17.64 -35.26 -13.08
CA GLN A 270 -17.30 -36.31 -14.03
C GLN A 270 -17.42 -37.69 -13.39
N ALA A 271 -17.41 -38.77 -14.18
CA ALA A 271 -17.60 -40.13 -13.67
C ALA A 271 -16.62 -40.54 -12.54
N SER A 272 -15.42 -39.96 -12.51
CA SER A 272 -14.42 -40.24 -11.46
C SER A 272 -14.66 -39.48 -10.14
N GLY A 273 -15.65 -38.59 -10.09
CA GLY A 273 -15.98 -37.79 -8.92
C GLY A 273 -16.17 -36.31 -9.23
N VAL A 274 -16.11 -35.49 -8.18
CA VAL A 274 -16.20 -34.04 -8.29
C VAL A 274 -14.90 -33.37 -7.86
N THR A 275 -14.55 -32.28 -8.51
CA THR A 275 -13.37 -31.47 -8.16
C THR A 275 -13.74 -30.00 -8.20
N ALA A 276 -13.28 -29.23 -7.23
CA ALA A 276 -13.52 -27.79 -7.19
C ALA A 276 -12.30 -27.03 -7.73
N THR A 277 -12.55 -25.95 -8.46
CA THR A 277 -11.52 -24.95 -8.78
C THR A 277 -11.22 -24.08 -7.55
N PRO A 278 -10.15 -23.27 -7.58
CA PRO A 278 -10.02 -22.17 -6.64
C PRO A 278 -11.22 -21.22 -6.72
N GLU A 279 -11.51 -20.55 -5.60
CA GLU A 279 -12.48 -19.47 -5.53
C GLU A 279 -11.96 -18.22 -6.28
N PHE A 280 -12.88 -17.50 -6.91
CA PHE A 280 -12.64 -16.29 -7.69
C PHE A 280 -13.80 -15.30 -7.53
N GLY A 281 -13.62 -14.06 -8.00
CA GLY A 281 -14.68 -13.08 -8.11
C GLY A 281 -14.46 -11.76 -7.38
N THR A 282 -15.42 -10.85 -7.55
CA THR A 282 -15.30 -9.44 -7.18
C THR A 282 -16.15 -9.06 -5.97
N CYS A 283 -16.68 -10.05 -5.25
CA CYS A 283 -17.62 -9.88 -4.13
C CYS A 283 -19.00 -9.38 -4.57
N ALA A 284 -19.27 -9.30 -5.88
CA ALA A 284 -20.56 -8.98 -6.44
C ALA A 284 -21.48 -10.22 -6.46
N PRO A 285 -22.76 -10.12 -6.07
CA PRO A 285 -23.69 -11.26 -6.07
C PRO A 285 -24.23 -11.60 -7.47
N GLN A 286 -23.98 -10.77 -8.48
CA GLN A 286 -24.48 -10.98 -9.83
C GLN A 286 -23.40 -10.87 -10.91
N GLY A 287 -23.69 -11.45 -12.07
CA GLY A 287 -22.83 -11.39 -13.24
C GLY A 287 -23.53 -11.87 -14.50
N SER A 288 -22.76 -12.00 -15.57
CA SER A 288 -23.18 -12.63 -16.81
C SER A 288 -22.24 -13.77 -17.18
N PHE A 289 -22.75 -14.70 -17.97
CA PHE A 289 -22.00 -15.83 -18.46
C PHE A 289 -22.17 -16.00 -19.96
N ALA A 290 -21.16 -16.57 -20.60
CA ALA A 290 -21.20 -17.12 -21.93
C ALA A 290 -20.42 -18.44 -21.95
N GLN A 291 -21.01 -19.47 -22.54
CA GLN A 291 -20.39 -20.78 -22.75
C GLN A 291 -20.18 -20.97 -24.24
N ASP A 292 -18.94 -21.27 -24.62
CA ASP A 292 -18.55 -21.66 -25.97
C ASP A 292 -17.81 -23.01 -25.89
N GLY A 293 -18.53 -24.08 -26.24
CA GLY A 293 -18.06 -25.45 -26.04
C GLY A 293 -17.72 -25.76 -24.59
N GLY A 294 -16.42 -26.00 -24.31
CA GLY A 294 -15.91 -26.24 -22.95
C GLY A 294 -15.48 -25.00 -22.18
N LYS A 295 -15.43 -23.84 -22.85
CA LYS A 295 -14.98 -22.59 -22.26
C LYS A 295 -16.17 -21.84 -21.68
N ILE A 296 -16.09 -21.45 -20.42
CA ILE A 296 -17.08 -20.61 -19.74
C ILE A 296 -16.42 -19.28 -19.41
N THR A 297 -17.06 -18.19 -19.85
CA THR A 297 -16.66 -16.82 -19.54
C THR A 297 -17.68 -16.22 -18.60
N ILE A 298 -17.23 -15.73 -17.45
CA ILE A 298 -18.03 -15.03 -16.45
C ILE A 298 -17.59 -13.56 -16.44
N THR A 299 -18.53 -12.64 -16.56
CA THR A 299 -18.25 -11.20 -16.41
C THR A 299 -18.96 -10.68 -15.17
N MET A 300 -18.20 -10.14 -14.23
CA MET A 300 -18.69 -9.62 -12.95
C MET A 300 -18.36 -8.13 -12.81
N PRO A 301 -19.25 -7.32 -12.22
CA PRO A 301 -18.95 -5.92 -11.96
C PRO A 301 -17.90 -5.78 -10.85
N LYS A 302 -17.04 -4.76 -10.98
CA LYS A 302 -16.11 -4.30 -9.93
C LYS A 302 -16.03 -2.79 -9.90
N MET A 303 -15.38 -2.24 -8.87
CA MET A 303 -15.08 -0.80 -8.83
C MET A 303 -14.26 -0.39 -10.06
N GLY A 304 -14.84 0.45 -10.91
CA GLY A 304 -14.17 0.96 -12.11
C GLY A 304 -14.29 0.11 -13.37
N GLY A 305 -15.13 -0.93 -13.40
CA GLY A 305 -15.39 -1.69 -14.62
C GLY A 305 -15.91 -3.10 -14.35
N ASN A 306 -15.44 -4.06 -15.13
CA ASN A 306 -15.78 -5.47 -14.98
C ASN A 306 -14.51 -6.31 -14.84
N THR A 307 -14.60 -7.41 -14.12
CA THR A 307 -13.64 -8.51 -14.17
C THR A 307 -14.18 -9.58 -15.12
N VAL A 308 -13.30 -10.13 -15.94
CA VAL A 308 -13.60 -11.27 -16.81
C VAL A 308 -12.88 -12.50 -16.28
N VAL A 309 -13.66 -13.49 -15.85
CA VAL A 309 -13.17 -14.81 -15.46
C VAL A 309 -13.40 -15.78 -16.60
N VAL A 310 -12.38 -16.54 -16.96
CA VAL A 310 -12.45 -17.58 -17.98
C VAL A 310 -12.07 -18.90 -17.36
N PHE A 311 -12.95 -19.89 -17.52
CA PHE A 311 -12.71 -21.28 -17.18
C PHE A 311 -12.65 -22.11 -18.47
N ASP A 312 -11.57 -22.85 -18.68
CA ASP A 312 -11.34 -23.62 -19.91
C ASP A 312 -11.73 -25.10 -19.80
N GLY A 313 -12.32 -25.50 -18.65
CA GLY A 313 -12.65 -26.88 -18.34
C GLY A 313 -11.71 -27.54 -17.34
N THR A 314 -10.59 -26.88 -17.02
CA THR A 314 -9.59 -27.30 -16.02
C THR A 314 -9.17 -26.12 -15.15
N ASP A 315 -8.71 -25.03 -15.77
CA ASP A 315 -8.09 -23.89 -15.10
C ASP A 315 -8.99 -22.66 -15.15
N VAL A 316 -8.84 -21.81 -14.13
CA VAL A 316 -9.53 -20.52 -14.01
C VAL A 316 -8.50 -19.41 -14.20
N THR A 317 -8.84 -18.45 -15.05
CA THR A 317 -8.08 -17.20 -15.20
C THR A 317 -8.99 -16.01 -14.90
N GLU A 318 -8.47 -15.03 -14.19
CA GLU A 318 -9.14 -13.77 -13.86
C GLU A 318 -8.37 -12.61 -14.53
N ASP A 319 -9.04 -11.86 -15.41
CA ASP A 319 -8.43 -10.80 -16.23
C ASP A 319 -7.14 -11.26 -16.95
N GLY A 320 -7.14 -12.53 -17.40
CA GLY A 320 -6.03 -13.17 -18.09
C GLY A 320 -4.88 -13.66 -17.20
N GLN A 321 -4.99 -13.53 -15.87
CA GLN A 321 -4.03 -14.11 -14.92
C GLN A 321 -4.57 -15.41 -14.32
N PRO A 322 -3.75 -16.47 -14.17
CA PRO A 322 -4.21 -17.71 -13.57
C PRO A 322 -4.57 -17.54 -12.09
N VAL A 323 -5.71 -18.09 -11.68
CA VAL A 323 -6.11 -18.17 -10.28
C VAL A 323 -5.50 -19.44 -9.69
N VAL A 324 -4.45 -19.27 -8.87
CA VAL A 324 -3.71 -20.39 -8.28
C VAL A 324 -4.38 -20.80 -6.96
N LEU A 325 -4.52 -22.11 -6.73
CA LEU A 325 -5.04 -22.64 -5.47
C LEU A 325 -4.11 -22.26 -4.30
N ALA A 326 -4.70 -21.66 -3.29
CA ALA A 326 -4.07 -21.20 -2.08
C ALA A 326 -4.99 -21.49 -0.87
N PRO A 327 -4.45 -21.49 0.37
CA PRO A 327 -5.25 -21.78 1.54
C PRO A 327 -6.47 -20.85 1.73
N ASP A 328 -6.44 -19.63 1.19
CA ASP A 328 -7.48 -18.61 1.32
C ASP A 328 -8.56 -18.64 0.23
N ASN A 329 -8.37 -19.43 -0.83
CA ASN A 329 -9.33 -19.59 -1.93
C ASN A 329 -9.65 -21.06 -2.24
N ASP A 330 -9.36 -21.98 -1.31
CA ASP A 330 -9.75 -23.38 -1.40
C ASP A 330 -11.18 -23.57 -0.88
N PRO A 331 -12.18 -23.89 -1.73
CA PRO A 331 -13.57 -24.01 -1.32
C PRO A 331 -13.86 -25.28 -0.51
N SER A 332 -12.89 -26.20 -0.40
CA SER A 332 -13.05 -27.49 0.27
C SER A 332 -12.71 -27.49 1.75
N LYS A 333 -11.97 -26.48 2.17
CA LYS A 333 -11.54 -26.29 3.55
C LYS A 333 -12.59 -25.54 4.34
#